data_AF-A0A6J3LZK9-F1
#
_entry.id   AF-A0A6J3LZK9-F1
#
_cell.length_a   1.000
_cell.length_b   1.000
_cell.length_c   1.000
_cell.angle_alpha   90.00
_cell.angle_beta   90.00
_cell.angle_gamma   90.00
#
_symmetry.space_group_name_H-M   'P 1'
#
loop_
_entity.id
_entity.type
_entity.pdbx_description
1 polymer ?
#
loop_
_entity_poly.entity_id
_entity_poly.type
_entity_poly.pdbx_seq_one_letter_code
_entity_poly.pdbx_strand_id
1 'polypeptide(L)'
;MCNTCLERHHATVMIKLPCEHRFCAECLKGLFLRSIKDETLFPPRCCQQGIPLSLVKKHMSSHEIEAFEDASIEFTTIDKTYCSNGACNKFIPPTTGTIFPNTARCKSCAALTCTMCKGGYHHDSECPKDESVEQTKVLARELGWQECPRCRSFVELRSGCYHMTCRCKAEFCYLCGVTWPGCNCVRADEGRIEERAAEIVDRDAEHVIAPARRARMINQVRDHLLEHHECTHSRHFERITTFRRRGYQCEICDARHWNYILQCRRCYMNVCEDCRRHRV
;
A
#
# COMPACT_ATOMS: atom_id res chain seq x y z
N MET A 1 0.86 -26.62 10.46
CA MET A 1 1.77 -25.50 10.76
C MET A 1 1.07 -24.21 10.37
N CYS A 2 1.11 -23.18 11.20
CA CYS A 2 0.56 -21.87 10.90
C CYS A 2 1.55 -21.06 10.06
N ASN A 3 1.05 -20.37 9.03
CA ASN A 3 1.92 -19.56 8.19
C ASN A 3 2.54 -18.40 8.96
N THR A 4 1.84 -17.77 9.91
CA THR A 4 2.35 -16.61 10.66
C THR A 4 3.35 -17.01 11.76
N CYS A 5 2.92 -17.76 12.79
CA CYS A 5 3.81 -18.10 13.91
C CYS A 5 4.73 -19.29 13.64
N LEU A 6 4.55 -20.01 12.52
CA LEU A 6 5.31 -21.22 12.16
C LEU A 6 5.16 -22.39 13.15
N GLU A 7 4.21 -22.32 14.09
CA GLU A 7 3.94 -23.38 15.05
C GLU A 7 2.98 -24.45 14.50
N ARG A 8 3.08 -25.66 15.05
CA ARG A 8 2.15 -26.77 14.74
C ARG A 8 0.93 -26.67 15.63
N HIS A 9 -0.25 -26.57 15.02
CA HIS A 9 -1.53 -26.72 15.71
C HIS A 9 -2.32 -27.87 15.10
N HIS A 10 -3.29 -28.39 15.85
CA HIS A 10 -4.18 -29.44 15.39
C HIS A 10 -4.99 -28.99 14.15
N ALA A 11 -5.22 -29.88 13.19
CA ALA A 11 -5.84 -29.50 11.92
C ALA A 11 -7.24 -28.89 12.08
N THR A 12 -7.97 -29.28 13.14
CA THR A 12 -9.33 -28.78 13.43
C THR A 12 -9.37 -27.33 13.91
N VAL A 13 -8.28 -26.80 14.47
CA VAL A 13 -8.18 -25.41 14.94
C VAL A 13 -7.51 -24.49 13.91
N MET A 14 -7.07 -25.06 12.78
CA MET A 14 -6.45 -24.33 11.70
C MET A 14 -7.52 -23.86 10.71
N ILE A 15 -7.47 -22.58 10.36
CA ILE A 15 -8.34 -21.96 9.37
C ILE A 15 -7.62 -22.01 8.04
N LYS A 16 -8.25 -22.66 7.05
CA LYS A 16 -7.77 -22.73 5.67
C LYS A 16 -8.37 -21.57 4.87
N LEU A 17 -7.52 -20.77 4.23
CA LEU A 17 -7.93 -19.66 3.38
C LEU A 17 -8.21 -20.13 1.94
N PRO A 18 -8.90 -19.31 1.11
CA PRO A 18 -9.14 -19.63 -0.31
C PRO A 18 -7.86 -19.85 -1.12
N CYS A 19 -6.75 -19.22 -0.73
CA CYS A 19 -5.44 -19.40 -1.34
C CYS A 19 -4.67 -20.65 -0.86
N GLU A 20 -5.35 -21.57 -0.17
CA GLU A 20 -4.85 -22.84 0.41
C GLU A 20 -3.92 -22.70 1.63
N HIS A 21 -3.50 -21.48 1.96
CA HIS A 21 -2.71 -21.19 3.15
C HIS A 21 -3.48 -21.42 4.46
N ARG A 22 -2.78 -21.83 5.52
CA ARG A 22 -3.38 -22.18 6.83
C ARG A 22 -2.87 -21.29 7.96
N PHE A 23 -3.78 -20.83 8.80
CA PHE A 23 -3.50 -19.97 9.95
C PHE A 23 -4.14 -20.53 11.22
N CYS A 24 -3.49 -20.37 12.38
CA CYS A 24 -4.21 -20.58 13.65
C CYS A 24 -5.16 -19.41 13.89
N ALA A 25 -6.20 -19.63 14.71
CA ALA A 25 -7.21 -18.63 15.00
C ALA A 25 -6.62 -17.31 15.52
N GLU A 26 -5.69 -17.38 16.48
CA GLU A 26 -5.04 -16.21 17.07
C GLU A 26 -4.24 -15.39 16.05
N CYS A 27 -3.45 -16.05 15.19
CA CYS A 27 -2.68 -15.34 14.16
C CYS A 27 -3.57 -14.69 13.10
N LEU A 28 -4.67 -15.34 12.73
CA LEU A 28 -5.63 -14.78 11.78
C LEU A 28 -6.37 -13.60 12.41
N LYS A 29 -6.84 -13.73 13.66
CA LYS A 29 -7.43 -12.64 14.43
C LYS A 29 -6.47 -11.46 14.54
N GLY A 30 -5.22 -11.72 14.91
CA GLY A 30 -4.18 -10.69 15.02
C GLY A 30 -3.95 -9.94 13.70
N LEU A 31 -4.08 -10.61 12.55
CA LEU A 31 -4.01 -9.94 11.25
C LEU A 31 -5.15 -8.93 11.06
N PHE A 32 -6.39 -9.31 11.38
CA PHE A 32 -7.56 -8.41 11.33
C PHE A 32 -7.37 -7.23 12.28
N LEU A 33 -7.01 -7.48 13.54
CA LEU A 33 -6.80 -6.41 14.53
C LEU A 33 -5.69 -5.44 14.15
N ARG A 34 -4.61 -5.90 13.50
CA ARG A 34 -3.58 -5.01 12.95
C ARG A 34 -4.10 -4.17 11.80
N SER A 35 -4.93 -4.75 10.93
CA SER A 35 -5.50 -4.02 9.79
C SER A 35 -6.47 -2.92 10.18
N ILE A 36 -7.03 -2.95 11.40
CA ILE A 36 -7.83 -1.85 11.97
C ILE A 36 -6.98 -0.60 12.20
N LYS A 37 -5.70 -0.77 12.56
CA LYS A 37 -4.80 0.33 12.92
C LYS A 37 -3.93 0.82 11.75
N ASP A 38 -3.74 -0.02 10.74
CA ASP A 38 -2.89 0.26 9.60
C ASP A 38 -3.68 0.06 8.30
N GLU A 39 -4.12 1.17 7.71
CA GLU A 39 -4.84 1.23 6.43
C GLU A 39 -4.08 0.49 5.31
N THR A 40 -2.74 0.44 5.37
CA THR A 40 -1.94 -0.23 4.35
C THR A 40 -2.03 -1.76 4.41
N LEU A 41 -2.43 -2.31 5.56
CA LEU A 41 -2.77 -3.73 5.74
C LEU A 41 -4.23 -4.02 5.42
N PHE A 42 -5.03 -2.99 5.09
CA PHE A 42 -6.44 -3.12 4.78
C PHE A 42 -6.69 -3.27 3.26
N PRO A 43 -7.72 -4.06 2.85
CA PRO A 43 -8.29 -5.16 3.63
C PRO A 43 -7.24 -6.26 3.92
N PRO A 44 -7.43 -7.08 4.97
CA PRO A 44 -6.62 -8.27 5.20
C PRO A 44 -6.54 -9.16 3.95
N ARG A 45 -5.32 -9.45 3.50
CA ARG A 45 -5.05 -10.26 2.30
C ARG A 45 -4.08 -11.39 2.61
N CYS A 46 -4.16 -12.43 1.79
CA CYS A 46 -3.14 -13.45 1.65
C CYS A 46 -3.03 -13.85 0.17
N CYS A 47 -1.83 -13.75 -0.43
CA CYS A 47 -1.63 -13.99 -1.86
C CYS A 47 -2.55 -13.15 -2.74
N GLN A 48 -2.66 -11.85 -2.47
CA GLN A 48 -3.56 -10.89 -3.15
C GLN A 48 -5.05 -11.17 -3.04
N GLN A 49 -5.45 -12.27 -2.40
CA GLN A 49 -6.84 -12.58 -2.16
C GLN A 49 -7.27 -11.98 -0.82
N GLY A 50 -8.37 -11.23 -0.84
CA GLY A 50 -9.01 -10.74 0.38
C GLY A 50 -9.44 -11.88 1.28
N ILE A 51 -9.23 -11.75 2.58
CA ILE A 51 -9.63 -12.74 3.57
C ILE A 51 -11.03 -12.37 4.10
N PRO A 52 -12.06 -13.22 3.92
CA PRO A 52 -13.39 -12.94 4.45
C PRO A 52 -13.40 -12.88 5.99
N LEU A 53 -14.03 -11.85 6.55
CA LEU A 53 -14.23 -11.70 8.00
C LEU A 53 -14.94 -12.92 8.62
N SER A 54 -15.85 -13.56 7.88
CA SER A 54 -16.59 -14.75 8.32
C SER A 54 -15.69 -15.91 8.77
N LEU A 55 -14.47 -16.02 8.26
CA LEU A 55 -13.53 -17.07 8.63
C LEU A 55 -12.99 -16.91 10.05
N VAL A 56 -12.93 -15.69 10.56
CA VAL A 56 -12.36 -15.37 11.88
C VAL A 56 -13.38 -14.82 12.87
N LYS A 57 -14.57 -14.41 12.40
CA LYS A 57 -15.64 -13.79 13.20
C LYS A 57 -15.96 -14.54 14.50
N LYS A 58 -15.97 -15.88 14.47
CA LYS A 58 -16.23 -16.73 15.66
C LYS A 58 -15.16 -16.65 16.77
N HIS A 59 -13.99 -16.10 16.45
CA HIS A 59 -12.87 -15.91 17.39
C HIS A 59 -12.71 -14.45 17.82
N MET A 60 -13.58 -13.55 17.32
CA MET A 60 -13.57 -12.14 17.64
C MET A 60 -14.72 -11.79 18.58
N SER A 61 -14.50 -10.83 19.47
CA SER A 61 -15.59 -10.25 20.27
C SER A 61 -16.47 -9.35 19.41
N SER A 62 -17.69 -9.06 19.87
CA SER A 62 -18.60 -8.13 19.18
C SER A 62 -17.94 -6.75 18.98
N HIS A 63 -17.19 -6.26 19.97
CA HIS A 63 -16.47 -5.00 19.89
C HIS A 63 -15.34 -5.03 18.86
N GLU A 64 -14.60 -6.14 18.73
CA GLU A 64 -13.55 -6.28 17.71
C GLU A 64 -14.13 -6.33 16.29
N ILE A 65 -15.32 -6.92 16.13
CA ILE A 65 -16.04 -6.97 14.84
C ILE A 65 -16.53 -5.58 14.47
N GLU A 66 -17.19 -4.86 15.38
CA GLU A 66 -17.67 -3.50 15.18
C GLU A 66 -16.51 -2.55 14.82
N ALA A 67 -15.40 -2.61 15.56
CA ALA A 67 -14.21 -1.83 15.26
C ALA A 67 -13.62 -2.13 13.86
N PHE A 68 -13.69 -3.38 13.40
CA PHE A 68 -13.25 -3.76 12.05
C PHE A 68 -14.21 -3.23 10.97
N GLU A 69 -15.51 -3.28 11.21
CA GLU A 69 -16.53 -2.75 10.30
C GLU A 69 -16.42 -1.21 10.19
N ASP A 70 -16.23 -0.51 11.31
CA ASP A 70 -15.98 0.94 11.34
C ASP A 70 -14.70 1.31 10.56
N ALA A 71 -13.59 0.62 10.84
CA ALA A 71 -12.34 0.82 10.10
C ALA A 71 -12.50 0.50 8.60
N SER A 72 -13.31 -0.50 8.25
CA SER A 72 -13.63 -0.81 6.87
C SER A 72 -14.33 0.35 6.17
N ILE A 73 -15.31 0.97 6.83
CA ILE A 73 -16.01 2.15 6.28
C ILE A 73 -15.02 3.31 6.15
N GLU A 74 -14.22 3.58 7.17
CA GLU A 74 -13.22 4.65 7.15
C GLU A 74 -12.22 4.47 6.00
N PHE A 75 -11.57 3.31 5.90
CA PHE A 75 -10.51 3.05 4.93
C PHE A 75 -11.00 2.86 3.49
N THR A 76 -12.29 2.56 3.29
CA THR A 76 -12.89 2.50 1.95
C THR A 76 -13.52 3.83 1.52
N THR A 77 -13.72 4.77 2.44
CA THR A 77 -14.20 6.11 2.12
C THR A 77 -13.10 6.91 1.43
N ILE A 78 -13.38 7.38 0.20
CA ILE A 78 -12.41 8.15 -0.60
C ILE A 78 -12.24 9.56 -0.02
N ASP A 79 -13.34 10.30 0.13
CA ASP A 79 -13.34 11.66 0.66
C ASP A 79 -13.62 11.65 2.17
N LYS A 80 -12.63 11.21 2.94
CA LYS A 80 -12.77 11.09 4.40
C LYS A 80 -12.97 12.47 5.02
N THR A 81 -13.92 12.55 5.94
CA THR A 81 -14.14 13.76 6.73
C THR A 81 -13.97 13.42 8.19
N TYR A 82 -13.02 14.09 8.84
CA TYR A 82 -12.78 13.97 10.27
C TYR A 82 -13.36 15.18 10.97
N CYS A 83 -13.78 15.00 12.21
CA CYS A 83 -14.26 16.09 13.04
C CYS A 83 -13.16 17.15 13.24
N SER A 84 -13.42 18.39 12.83
CA SER A 84 -12.47 19.52 12.94
C SER A 84 -12.11 19.92 14.37
N ASN A 85 -12.90 19.50 15.36
CA ASN A 85 -12.53 19.64 16.76
C ASN A 85 -11.31 18.76 17.08
N GLY A 86 -10.15 19.40 17.30
CA GLY A 86 -8.87 18.75 17.56
C GLY A 86 -8.83 17.80 18.77
N ALA A 87 -9.74 17.97 19.74
CA ALA A 87 -9.87 17.02 20.86
C ALA A 87 -10.68 15.78 20.48
N CYS A 88 -11.53 15.86 19.45
CA CYS A 88 -12.36 14.77 18.96
C CYS A 88 -11.66 14.02 17.83
N ASN A 89 -11.35 14.69 16.71
CA ASN A 89 -10.71 14.14 15.50
C ASN A 89 -11.29 12.81 14.97
N LYS A 90 -12.49 12.41 15.40
CA LYS A 90 -13.10 11.15 14.97
C LYS A 90 -13.55 11.25 13.51
N PHE A 91 -13.39 10.15 12.79
CA PHE A 91 -13.97 9.96 11.47
C PHE A 91 -15.50 10.14 11.50
N ILE A 92 -16.03 10.83 10.50
CA ILE A 92 -17.47 11.03 10.30
C ILE A 92 -17.88 10.18 9.09
N PRO A 93 -18.55 9.03 9.32
CA PRO A 93 -18.98 8.15 8.23
C PRO A 93 -19.89 8.87 7.24
N PRO A 94 -19.78 8.61 5.93
CA PRO A 94 -20.62 9.26 4.92
C PRO A 94 -22.05 8.68 4.90
N THR A 95 -22.78 8.86 5.99
CA THR A 95 -24.15 8.34 6.18
C THR A 95 -25.18 9.45 6.18
N THR A 96 -26.41 9.11 5.77
CA THR A 96 -27.57 9.98 5.87
C THR A 96 -27.73 10.47 7.32
N GLY A 97 -27.72 11.80 7.50
CA GLY A 97 -27.83 12.45 8.82
C GLY A 97 -26.49 12.83 9.48
N THR A 98 -25.36 12.53 8.85
CA THR A 98 -24.02 13.02 9.29
C THR A 98 -23.38 13.93 8.27
N ILE A 99 -23.52 13.63 6.98
CA ILE A 99 -23.05 14.48 5.89
C ILE A 99 -24.24 15.21 5.26
N PHE A 100 -24.08 16.50 5.08
CA PHE A 100 -24.98 17.46 4.45
C PHE A 100 -24.20 18.28 3.41
N PRO A 101 -24.85 19.06 2.53
CA PRO A 101 -24.14 19.95 1.62
C PRO A 101 -23.13 20.84 2.38
N ASN A 102 -21.86 20.72 2.01
CA ASN A 102 -20.72 21.43 2.59
C ASN A 102 -20.50 21.24 4.11
N THR A 103 -21.23 20.33 4.77
CA THR A 103 -21.25 20.24 6.24
C THR A 103 -21.30 18.81 6.73
N ALA A 104 -20.47 18.47 7.70
CA ALA A 104 -20.46 17.20 8.40
C ALA A 104 -20.69 17.43 9.90
N ARG A 105 -21.65 16.70 10.48
CA ARG A 105 -21.97 16.74 11.91
C ARG A 105 -21.37 15.54 12.63
N CYS A 106 -20.49 15.80 13.59
CA CYS A 106 -19.90 14.75 14.40
C CYS A 106 -20.92 14.19 15.41
N LYS A 107 -21.19 12.87 15.39
CA LYS A 107 -22.09 12.23 16.37
C LYS A 107 -21.52 12.19 17.81
N SER A 108 -20.19 12.27 17.96
CA SER A 108 -19.56 12.19 19.29
C SER A 108 -19.53 13.51 20.06
N CYS A 109 -19.31 14.65 19.38
CA CYS A 109 -19.19 15.96 20.03
C CYS A 109 -20.12 17.04 19.46
N ALA A 110 -20.99 16.68 18.51
CA ALA A 110 -21.91 17.57 17.81
C ALA A 110 -21.28 18.72 16.99
N ALA A 111 -19.95 18.83 16.96
CA ALA A 111 -19.25 19.83 16.16
C ALA A 111 -19.53 19.68 14.66
N LEU A 112 -19.55 20.82 13.97
CA LEU A 112 -19.77 20.92 12.53
C LEU A 112 -18.42 21.14 11.82
N THR A 113 -18.18 20.36 10.78
CA THR A 113 -16.96 20.38 9.95
C THR A 113 -17.35 20.71 8.52
N CYS A 114 -16.61 21.57 7.83
CA CYS A 114 -16.81 21.81 6.41
C CYS A 114 -16.29 20.61 5.60
N THR A 115 -17.11 20.02 4.73
CA THR A 115 -16.68 18.86 3.91
C THR A 115 -15.74 19.25 2.77
N MET A 116 -15.65 20.55 2.43
CA MET A 116 -14.82 21.05 1.33
C MET A 116 -13.40 21.36 1.79
N CYS A 117 -13.23 22.18 2.84
CA CYS A 117 -11.91 22.53 3.38
C CYS A 117 -11.45 21.64 4.54
N LYS A 118 -12.29 20.71 5.01
CA LYS A 118 -12.05 19.83 6.19
C LYS A 118 -11.82 20.58 7.51
N GLY A 119 -12.00 21.90 7.54
CA GLY A 119 -11.93 22.75 8.73
C GLY A 119 -13.24 22.85 9.51
N GLY A 120 -13.29 23.77 10.47
CA GLY A 120 -14.54 24.13 11.16
C GLY A 120 -15.61 24.61 10.17
N TYR A 121 -16.88 24.27 10.42
CA TYR A 121 -17.97 24.75 9.56
C TYR A 121 -18.03 26.27 9.53
N HIS A 122 -18.28 26.81 8.34
CA HIS A 122 -18.44 28.22 8.07
C HIS A 122 -19.66 28.41 7.16
N HIS A 123 -20.57 29.29 7.58
CA HIS A 123 -21.94 29.33 7.05
C HIS A 123 -22.00 29.85 5.61
N ASP A 124 -21.30 30.95 5.31
CA ASP A 124 -21.38 31.64 4.01
C ASP A 124 -20.06 32.28 3.55
N SER A 125 -18.96 32.06 4.29
CA SER A 125 -17.64 32.45 3.80
C SER A 125 -17.12 31.42 2.80
N GLU A 126 -16.42 31.87 1.76
CA GLU A 126 -15.67 30.95 0.91
C GLU A 126 -14.70 30.11 1.77
N CYS A 127 -14.47 28.88 1.34
CA CYS A 127 -13.43 28.06 1.96
C CYS A 127 -12.09 28.81 1.89
N PRO A 128 -11.31 28.86 2.98
CA PRO A 128 -9.99 29.46 2.94
C PRO A 128 -9.16 28.77 1.87
N LYS A 129 -8.47 29.56 1.04
CA LYS A 129 -7.50 29.01 0.10
C LYS A 129 -6.35 28.44 0.92
N ASP A 130 -6.12 27.14 0.77
CA ASP A 130 -5.01 26.48 1.42
C ASP A 130 -3.76 26.60 0.52
N GLU A 131 -2.94 27.62 0.79
CA GLU A 131 -1.68 27.83 0.06
C GLU A 131 -0.73 26.63 0.17
N SER A 132 -0.80 25.86 1.26
CA SER A 132 0.05 24.68 1.45
C SER A 132 -0.33 23.55 0.48
N VAL A 133 -1.62 23.42 0.16
CA VAL A 133 -2.10 22.46 -0.85
C VAL A 133 -1.60 22.86 -2.24
N GLU A 134 -1.63 24.15 -2.58
CA GLU A 134 -1.11 24.63 -3.87
C GLU A 134 0.41 24.48 -3.97
N GLN A 135 1.16 24.79 -2.92
CA GLN A 135 2.61 24.53 -2.87
C GLN A 135 2.93 23.05 -3.03
N THR A 136 2.14 22.17 -2.40
CA THR A 136 2.29 20.71 -2.56
C THR A 136 2.04 20.27 -4.01
N LYS A 137 1.04 20.84 -4.69
CA LYS A 137 0.77 20.56 -6.11
C LYS A 137 1.90 21.02 -7.02
N VAL A 138 2.52 22.17 -6.73
CA VAL A 138 3.66 22.69 -7.50
C VAL A 138 4.85 21.76 -7.33
N LEU A 139 5.22 21.44 -6.08
CA LEU A 139 6.32 20.52 -5.78
C LEU A 139 6.10 19.14 -6.40
N ALA A 140 4.87 18.62 -6.34
CA ALA A 140 4.53 17.34 -6.96
C ALA A 140 4.81 17.36 -8.48
N ARG A 141 4.49 18.44 -9.19
CA ARG A 141 4.79 18.57 -10.62
C ARG A 141 6.30 18.66 -10.88
N GLU A 142 7.03 19.42 -10.07
CA GLU A 142 8.48 19.57 -10.18
C GLU A 142 9.22 18.23 -9.98
N LEU A 143 8.76 17.42 -9.03
CA LEU A 143 9.29 16.08 -8.76
C LEU A 143 8.69 14.99 -9.68
N GLY A 144 7.77 15.35 -10.58
CA GLY A 144 7.11 14.43 -11.50
C GLY A 144 6.17 13.43 -10.81
N TRP A 145 5.70 13.71 -9.61
CA TRP A 145 4.68 12.91 -8.91
C TRP A 145 3.33 12.99 -9.62
N GLN A 146 2.64 11.85 -9.72
CA GLN A 146 1.35 11.76 -10.39
C GLN A 146 0.20 11.78 -9.39
N GLU A 147 -0.87 12.49 -9.71
CA GLU A 147 -2.10 12.50 -8.93
C GLU A 147 -2.97 11.28 -9.25
N CYS A 148 -3.45 10.59 -8.21
CA CYS A 148 -4.41 9.50 -8.40
C CYS A 148 -5.75 10.04 -8.94
N PRO A 149 -6.29 9.49 -10.05
CA PRO A 149 -7.54 9.99 -10.64
C PRO A 149 -8.77 9.79 -9.76
N ARG A 150 -8.69 8.88 -8.77
CA ARG A 150 -9.79 8.55 -7.86
C ARG A 150 -9.74 9.36 -6.56
N CYS A 151 -8.61 9.37 -5.86
CA CYS A 151 -8.51 9.96 -4.53
C CYS A 151 -7.66 11.22 -4.44
N ARG A 152 -7.11 11.70 -5.57
CA ARG A 152 -6.31 12.94 -5.66
C ARG A 152 -5.04 12.97 -4.82
N SER A 153 -4.64 11.83 -4.24
CA SER A 153 -3.34 11.70 -3.56
C SER A 153 -2.21 11.64 -4.58
N PHE A 154 -1.09 12.29 -4.27
CA PHE A 154 0.13 12.19 -5.06
C PHE A 154 0.83 10.85 -4.83
N VAL A 155 1.34 10.29 -5.92
CA VAL A 155 2.07 9.02 -5.97
C VAL A 155 3.42 9.26 -6.62
N GLU A 156 4.46 8.73 -6.01
CA GLU A 156 5.82 8.70 -6.55
C GLU A 156 6.06 7.36 -7.27
N LEU A 157 6.62 7.41 -8.49
CA LEU A 157 7.10 6.22 -9.19
C LEU A 157 8.60 6.09 -8.93
N ARG A 158 8.98 5.17 -8.05
CA ARG A 158 10.39 4.88 -7.77
C ARG A 158 11.09 4.22 -8.96
N SER A 159 10.44 3.29 -9.66
CA SER A 159 10.99 2.62 -10.85
C SER A 159 9.94 1.72 -11.54
N GLY A 160 10.20 1.34 -12.80
CA GLY A 160 9.50 0.26 -13.49
C GLY A 160 8.37 0.70 -14.44
N CYS A 161 7.32 -0.13 -14.53
CA CYS A 161 6.14 0.09 -15.38
C CYS A 161 5.35 1.33 -14.95
N TYR A 162 4.68 1.99 -15.90
CA TYR A 162 3.78 3.10 -15.58
C TYR A 162 2.41 2.66 -15.03
N HIS A 163 2.09 1.36 -14.98
CA HIS A 163 0.89 0.86 -14.31
C HIS A 163 1.05 0.96 -12.78
N MET A 164 0.33 1.90 -12.18
CA MET A 164 0.37 2.17 -10.74
C MET A 164 -0.92 1.76 -10.05
N THR A 165 -0.80 1.24 -8.83
CA THR A 165 -1.93 1.00 -7.94
C THR A 165 -1.86 1.95 -6.75
N CYS A 166 -2.80 2.89 -6.65
CA CYS A 166 -2.89 3.80 -5.51
C CYS A 166 -3.27 3.05 -4.21
N ARG A 167 -3.04 3.66 -3.05
CA ARG A 167 -3.52 3.16 -1.75
C ARG A 167 -5.04 2.98 -1.72
N CYS A 168 -5.78 3.84 -2.42
CA CYS A 168 -7.24 3.73 -2.64
C CYS A 168 -7.66 2.64 -3.64
N LYS A 169 -6.71 1.82 -4.11
CA LYS A 169 -6.88 0.70 -5.06
C LYS A 169 -7.27 1.11 -6.49
N ALA A 170 -7.29 2.40 -6.81
CA ALA A 170 -7.37 2.81 -8.20
C ALA A 170 -6.09 2.42 -8.93
N GLU A 171 -6.25 1.77 -10.07
CA GLU A 171 -5.16 1.51 -10.99
C GLU A 171 -5.15 2.58 -12.08
N PHE A 172 -3.98 3.15 -12.36
CA PHE A 172 -3.85 4.26 -13.31
C PHE A 172 -2.48 4.28 -13.94
N CYS A 173 -2.36 4.96 -15.09
CA CYS A 173 -1.10 5.20 -15.75
C CYS A 173 -0.37 6.38 -15.10
N TYR A 174 0.88 6.19 -14.70
CA TYR A 174 1.69 7.23 -14.09
C TYR A 174 1.97 8.41 -15.02
N LEU A 175 2.10 8.17 -16.33
CA LEU A 175 2.38 9.22 -17.31
C LEU A 175 1.21 10.18 -17.50
N CYS A 176 0.00 9.65 -17.64
CA CYS A 176 -1.17 10.46 -18.03
C CYS A 176 -2.25 10.56 -16.97
N GLY A 177 -2.14 9.83 -15.85
CA GLY A 177 -3.13 9.83 -14.77
C GLY A 177 -4.44 9.10 -15.11
N VAL A 178 -4.59 8.54 -16.30
CA VAL A 178 -5.83 7.86 -16.74
C VAL A 178 -5.97 6.49 -16.06
N THR A 179 -7.20 6.13 -15.68
CA THR A 179 -7.54 4.81 -15.14
C THR A 179 -7.07 3.68 -16.06
N TRP A 180 -6.41 2.68 -15.51
CA TRP A 180 -5.87 1.55 -16.26
C TRP A 180 -6.94 0.47 -16.54
N PRO A 181 -6.94 -0.23 -17.70
CA PRO A 181 -6.10 -0.04 -18.89
C PRO A 181 -6.77 0.87 -19.93
N GLY A 182 -6.92 2.17 -19.66
CA GLY A 182 -7.59 3.13 -20.53
C GLY A 182 -6.67 4.05 -21.34
N CYS A 183 -5.36 3.82 -21.34
CA CYS A 183 -4.38 4.71 -21.99
C CYS A 183 -3.58 4.01 -23.10
N ASN A 184 -3.16 4.78 -24.11
CA ASN A 184 -2.25 4.35 -25.17
C ASN A 184 -0.79 4.79 -24.92
N CYS A 185 -0.44 5.10 -23.67
CA CYS A 185 0.92 5.46 -23.31
C CYS A 185 1.86 4.26 -23.53
N VAL A 186 3.13 4.55 -23.77
CA VAL A 186 4.19 3.54 -23.61
C VAL A 186 4.06 2.91 -22.22
N ARG A 187 4.27 1.60 -22.13
CA ARG A 187 4.02 0.85 -20.87
C ARG A 187 5.11 1.06 -19.84
N ALA A 188 6.32 1.39 -20.27
CA ALA A 188 7.45 1.63 -19.39
C ALA A 188 8.38 2.72 -19.94
N ASP A 189 9.11 3.33 -19.01
CA ASP A 189 10.21 4.24 -19.28
C ASP A 189 11.51 3.43 -19.44
N GLU A 190 12.10 3.39 -20.62
CA GLU A 190 13.37 2.67 -20.81
C GLU A 190 14.48 3.25 -19.93
N GLY A 191 14.53 4.58 -19.76
CA GLY A 191 15.50 5.26 -18.91
C GLY A 191 15.36 4.88 -17.44
N ARG A 192 14.12 4.85 -16.90
CA ARG A 192 13.92 4.40 -15.51
C ARG A 192 14.14 2.90 -15.32
N ILE A 193 13.91 2.07 -16.36
CA ILE A 193 14.27 0.65 -16.30
C ILE A 193 15.79 0.51 -16.23
N GLU A 194 16.55 1.32 -16.97
CA GLU A 194 18.02 1.34 -16.90
C GLU A 194 18.54 1.80 -15.55
N GLU A 195 17.99 2.89 -15.00
CA GLU A 195 18.31 3.36 -13.64
C GLU A 195 18.04 2.26 -12.61
N ARG A 196 16.87 1.61 -12.70
CA ARG A 196 16.51 0.51 -11.81
C ARG A 196 17.44 -0.69 -11.97
N ALA A 197 17.82 -1.03 -13.19
CA ALA A 197 18.78 -2.10 -13.45
C ALA A 197 20.14 -1.79 -12.81
N ALA A 198 20.60 -0.54 -12.90
CA ALA A 198 21.80 -0.07 -12.21
C ALA A 198 21.67 -0.18 -10.69
N GLU A 199 20.55 0.27 -10.11
CA GLU A 199 20.28 0.13 -8.67
C GLU A 199 20.32 -1.32 -8.22
N ILE A 200 19.69 -2.24 -8.95
CA ILE A 200 19.67 -3.68 -8.61
C ILE A 200 21.08 -4.24 -8.62
N VAL A 201 21.86 -3.96 -9.67
CA VAL A 201 23.24 -4.44 -9.81
C VAL A 201 24.12 -3.90 -8.67
N ASP A 202 24.02 -2.61 -8.37
CA ASP A 202 24.82 -1.98 -7.31
C ASP A 202 24.39 -2.44 -5.92
N ARG A 203 23.07 -2.59 -5.70
CA ARG A 203 22.51 -3.13 -4.46
C ARG A 203 23.01 -4.55 -4.22
N ASP A 204 23.01 -5.38 -5.25
CA ASP A 204 23.30 -6.81 -5.16
C ASP A 204 24.79 -7.16 -5.31
N ALA A 205 25.63 -6.17 -5.60
CA ALA A 205 27.08 -6.30 -5.60
C ALA A 205 27.62 -6.55 -4.18
N GLU A 206 28.28 -7.71 -3.98
CA GLU A 206 29.01 -8.00 -2.74
C GLU A 206 30.35 -7.24 -2.65
N HIS A 207 30.94 -6.94 -3.81
CA HIS A 207 32.25 -6.32 -3.96
C HIS A 207 32.22 -5.29 -5.09
N VAL A 208 33.23 -4.41 -5.14
CA VAL A 208 33.37 -3.44 -6.24
C VAL A 208 33.53 -4.21 -7.56
N ILE A 209 32.63 -3.93 -8.51
CA ILE A 209 32.60 -4.59 -9.82
C ILE A 209 33.33 -3.70 -10.84
N ALA A 210 34.20 -4.29 -11.66
CA ALA A 210 34.86 -3.57 -12.74
C ALA A 210 33.83 -2.94 -13.71
N PRO A 211 34.06 -1.72 -14.23
CA PRO A 211 33.08 -0.98 -15.02
C PRO A 211 32.47 -1.77 -16.20
N ALA A 212 33.31 -2.48 -16.97
CA ALA A 212 32.86 -3.28 -18.11
C ALA A 212 32.03 -4.52 -17.71
N ARG A 213 32.24 -5.06 -16.50
CA ARG A 213 31.42 -6.15 -15.96
C ARG A 213 30.10 -5.60 -15.41
N ARG A 214 30.14 -4.46 -14.72
CA ARG A 214 28.95 -3.75 -14.23
C ARG A 214 28.01 -3.40 -15.38
N ALA A 215 28.51 -2.79 -16.46
CA ALA A 215 27.70 -2.44 -17.63
C ALA A 215 26.99 -3.65 -18.27
N ARG A 216 27.69 -4.79 -18.39
CA ARG A 216 27.09 -6.03 -18.89
C ARG A 216 25.97 -6.56 -17.99
N MET A 217 26.16 -6.51 -16.67
CA MET A 217 25.13 -6.91 -15.72
C MET A 217 23.91 -5.99 -15.76
N ILE A 218 24.13 -4.67 -15.91
CA ILE A 218 23.03 -3.69 -16.05
C ILE A 218 22.19 -4.00 -17.27
N ASN A 219 22.82 -4.24 -18.43
CA ASN A 219 22.09 -4.59 -19.65
C ASN A 219 21.28 -5.88 -19.48
N GLN A 220 21.85 -6.91 -18.84
CA GLN A 220 21.13 -8.16 -18.57
C GLN A 220 19.90 -7.95 -17.67
N VAL A 221 20.04 -7.17 -16.59
CA VAL A 221 18.92 -6.87 -15.69
C VAL A 221 17.88 -5.99 -16.40
N ARG A 222 18.31 -5.01 -17.21
CA ARG A 222 17.43 -4.15 -18.01
C ARG A 222 16.58 -4.96 -18.97
N ASP A 223 17.21 -5.82 -19.77
CA ASP A 223 16.51 -6.64 -20.78
C ASP A 223 15.49 -7.56 -20.10
N HIS A 224 15.85 -8.15 -18.96
CA HIS A 224 14.91 -8.93 -18.14
C HIS A 224 13.74 -8.10 -17.58
N LEU A 225 14.00 -6.87 -17.14
CA LEU A 225 12.94 -5.96 -16.66
C LEU A 225 12.00 -5.54 -17.80
N LEU A 226 12.52 -5.27 -19.00
CA LEU A 226 11.68 -4.95 -20.17
C LEU A 226 10.70 -6.08 -20.49
N GLU A 227 11.08 -7.34 -20.29
CA GLU A 227 10.19 -8.49 -20.51
C GLU A 227 9.22 -8.76 -19.34
N HIS A 228 9.51 -8.26 -18.14
CA HIS A 228 8.83 -8.66 -16.90
C HIS A 228 8.34 -7.52 -15.99
N HIS A 229 8.35 -6.27 -16.47
CA HIS A 229 7.97 -5.08 -15.70
C HIS A 229 6.50 -5.08 -15.25
N GLU A 230 5.60 -5.78 -15.95
CA GLU A 230 4.21 -6.01 -15.51
C GLU A 230 4.11 -7.15 -14.48
N CYS A 231 4.91 -7.07 -13.41
CA CYS A 231 4.95 -8.13 -12.39
C CYS A 231 3.78 -8.03 -11.42
N THR A 232 2.94 -9.07 -11.39
CA THR A 232 1.88 -9.19 -10.37
C THR A 232 2.39 -9.74 -9.05
N HIS A 233 3.67 -10.09 -8.89
CA HIS A 233 4.28 -10.57 -7.64
C HIS A 233 3.64 -11.79 -6.94
N SER A 234 2.74 -12.52 -7.61
CA SER A 234 1.85 -13.46 -6.91
C SER A 234 2.56 -14.65 -6.23
N ARG A 235 3.69 -15.17 -6.76
CA ARG A 235 4.44 -16.31 -6.13
C ARG A 235 5.94 -16.39 -6.43
N HIS A 236 6.54 -15.42 -7.09
CA HIS A 236 7.92 -15.54 -7.61
C HIS A 236 8.97 -14.94 -6.68
N PHE A 237 8.99 -15.33 -5.41
CA PHE A 237 9.97 -14.82 -4.44
C PHE A 237 11.02 -15.86 -4.09
N GLU A 238 12.28 -15.45 -4.14
CA GLU A 238 13.40 -16.21 -3.60
C GLU A 238 13.94 -15.58 -2.32
N ARG A 239 14.43 -16.44 -1.43
CA ARG A 239 14.99 -16.00 -0.15
C ARG A 239 16.49 -15.76 -0.32
N ILE A 240 16.88 -14.50 -0.19
CA ILE A 240 18.29 -14.09 -0.21
C ILE A 240 18.82 -14.08 1.22
N THR A 241 19.92 -14.80 1.46
CA THR A 241 20.55 -14.96 2.78
C THR A 241 22.03 -14.55 2.81
N THR A 242 22.57 -14.11 1.67
CA THR A 242 23.95 -13.62 1.54
C THR A 242 24.24 -12.51 2.53
N PHE A 243 25.27 -12.64 3.37
CA PHE A 243 25.55 -11.62 4.37
C PHE A 243 25.80 -10.24 3.72
N ARG A 244 25.09 -9.20 4.19
CA ARG A 244 25.33 -7.82 3.78
C ARG A 244 25.59 -6.94 5.00
N ARG A 245 26.70 -6.19 4.97
CA ARG A 245 27.07 -5.26 6.06
C ARG A 245 25.98 -4.24 6.38
N ARG A 246 25.25 -3.81 5.35
CA ARG A 246 24.14 -2.87 5.49
C ARG A 246 22.80 -3.59 5.68
N GLY A 247 22.75 -4.90 5.85
CA GLY A 247 21.48 -5.66 5.82
C GLY A 247 20.69 -5.43 4.52
N TYR A 248 19.43 -5.83 4.55
CA TYR A 248 18.47 -5.68 3.46
C TYR A 248 17.42 -4.65 3.84
N GLN A 249 17.02 -3.81 2.90
CA GLN A 249 15.90 -2.88 3.08
C GLN A 249 14.68 -3.40 2.31
N CYS A 250 13.53 -3.45 3.00
CA CYS A 250 12.26 -3.75 2.36
C CYS A 250 11.80 -2.54 1.53
N GLU A 251 11.49 -2.73 0.26
CA GLU A 251 11.09 -1.63 -0.64
C GLU A 251 9.65 -1.14 -0.42
N ILE A 252 8.88 -1.81 0.45
CA ILE A 252 7.49 -1.45 0.76
C ILE A 252 7.36 -0.72 2.10
N CYS A 253 8.10 -1.15 3.13
CA CYS A 253 8.01 -0.56 4.46
C CYS A 253 9.30 0.12 4.92
N ASP A 254 10.34 0.13 4.09
CA ASP A 254 11.67 0.66 4.39
C ASP A 254 12.38 0.05 5.61
N ALA A 255 11.76 -0.97 6.24
CA ALA A 255 12.33 -1.67 7.38
C ALA A 255 13.58 -2.45 6.97
N ARG A 256 14.52 -2.52 7.90
CA ARG A 256 15.82 -3.16 7.72
C ARG A 256 15.82 -4.57 8.32
N HIS A 257 16.27 -5.54 7.53
CA HIS A 257 16.33 -6.96 7.88
C HIS A 257 17.76 -7.47 7.73
N TRP A 258 18.23 -8.28 8.68
CA TRP A 258 19.64 -8.71 8.72
C TRP A 258 19.85 -10.16 8.32
N ASN A 259 18.84 -11.01 8.53
CA ASN A 259 18.95 -12.44 8.28
C ASN A 259 18.66 -12.81 6.83
N TYR A 260 17.56 -12.29 6.29
CA TYR A 260 17.15 -12.55 4.90
C TYR A 260 16.20 -11.47 4.38
N ILE A 261 16.04 -11.45 3.06
CA ILE A 261 14.98 -10.72 2.37
C ILE A 261 14.38 -11.61 1.28
N LEU A 262 13.17 -11.29 0.83
CA LEU A 262 12.53 -11.97 -0.28
C LEU A 262 12.67 -11.11 -1.52
N GLN A 263 13.34 -11.63 -2.56
CA GLN A 263 13.50 -10.94 -3.83
C GLN A 263 12.57 -11.52 -4.89
N CYS A 264 11.83 -10.67 -5.61
CA CYS A 264 11.02 -11.11 -6.73
C CYS A 264 11.91 -11.49 -7.92
N ARG A 265 11.75 -12.71 -8.45
CA ARG A 265 12.51 -13.21 -9.61
C ARG A 265 12.18 -12.52 -10.93
N ARG A 266 11.11 -11.73 -10.99
CA ARG A 266 10.67 -11.03 -12.22
C ARG A 266 11.11 -9.56 -12.26
N CYS A 267 10.97 -8.86 -11.14
CA CYS A 267 11.24 -7.41 -11.06
C CYS A 267 12.35 -7.05 -10.05
N TYR A 268 12.99 -8.04 -9.43
CA TYR A 268 14.05 -7.87 -8.42
C TYR A 268 13.66 -7.02 -7.19
N MET A 269 12.36 -6.86 -6.93
CA MET A 269 11.84 -6.16 -5.76
C MET A 269 12.17 -6.94 -4.48
N ASN A 270 12.83 -6.28 -3.53
CA ASN A 270 13.11 -6.81 -2.21
C ASN A 270 12.00 -6.45 -1.22
N VAL A 271 11.36 -7.46 -0.62
CA VAL A 271 10.29 -7.30 0.36
C VAL A 271 10.52 -8.17 1.59
N CYS A 272 10.10 -7.69 2.75
CA CYS A 272 10.09 -8.52 3.95
C CYS A 272 8.93 -9.53 3.91
N GLU A 273 8.99 -10.55 4.77
CA GLU A 273 7.98 -11.60 4.86
C GLU A 273 6.57 -11.03 5.12
N ASP A 274 6.45 -10.02 5.99
CA ASP A 274 5.17 -9.39 6.30
C ASP A 274 4.61 -8.58 5.13
N CYS A 275 5.46 -7.81 4.43
CA CYS A 275 5.06 -7.07 3.25
C CYS A 275 4.65 -8.01 2.13
N ARG A 276 5.41 -9.08 1.88
CA ARG A 276 5.05 -10.09 0.88
C ARG A 276 3.67 -10.69 1.14
N ARG A 277 3.31 -10.91 2.39
CA ARG A 277 2.06 -11.63 2.74
C ARG A 277 0.84 -10.75 2.69
N HIS A 278 0.98 -9.50 3.13
CA HIS A 278 -0.15 -8.62 3.38
C HIS A 278 -0.27 -7.47 2.37
N ARG A 279 0.84 -7.08 1.72
CA ARG A 279 0.93 -5.89 0.85
C ARG A 279 1.24 -6.24 -0.62
N VAL A 280 1.73 -7.45 -0.86
CA VAL A 280 2.03 -8.03 -2.17
C VAL A 280 1.13 -9.22 -2.43
#